data_AF-A0A563C5R7-F1
#
_entry.id   AF-A0A563C5R7-F1
#
_cell.length_a   1.000
_cell.length_b   1.000
_cell.length_c   1.000
_cell.angle_alpha   90.00
_cell.angle_beta   90.00
_cell.angle_gamma   90.00
#
_symmetry.space_group_name_H-M   'P 1'
#
loop_
_entity.id
_entity.type
_entity.pdbx_description
1 polymer ?
#
loop_
_entity_poly.entity_id
_entity_poly.type
_entity_poly.pdbx_seq_one_letter_code
_entity_poly.pdbx_strand_id
1 'polypeptide(L)'
;MSSVISITSYNPALTGHLVFSTLHTNSAAGIIPRLLDMGVEPFLIASTVNTVIGQRLVRRVSKNRIPFMSSKIETESINQALKNILPRDSSKIHELEKDLGYSTIPLYNEEGYQLVRGKETQTAPGGYTGRAGL
;
A
#
# COMPACT_ATOMS: atom_id res chain seq x y z
N MET A 1 -3.99 6.79 -10.42
CA MET A 1 -3.43 8.05 -9.90
C MET A 1 -2.83 7.75 -8.55
N SER A 2 -1.51 7.72 -8.48
CA SER A 2 -0.76 7.58 -7.24
C SER A 2 -0.59 8.99 -6.67
N SER A 3 -1.12 9.24 -5.49
CA SER A 3 -0.92 10.50 -4.77
C SER A 3 0.08 10.20 -3.67
N VAL A 4 1.25 10.81 -3.74
CA VAL A 4 2.29 10.61 -2.73
C VAL A 4 2.29 11.86 -1.86
N ILE A 5 2.04 11.69 -0.57
CA ILE A 5 2.07 12.78 0.41
C ILE A 5 3.53 12.95 0.81
N SER A 6 4.08 14.12 0.54
CA SER A 6 5.42 14.50 0.97
C SER A 6 5.29 15.50 2.10
N ILE A 7 5.96 15.23 3.22
CA ILE A 7 6.12 16.22 4.28
C ILE A 7 7.35 17.06 3.88
N THR A 8 7.12 18.15 3.15
CA THR A 8 8.17 19.06 2.70
C THR A 8 7.71 20.50 2.77
N SER A 9 8.63 21.36 3.19
CA SER A 9 8.42 22.81 3.15
C SER A 9 9.69 23.51 2.71
N TYR A 10 9.58 24.33 1.67
CA TYR A 10 10.70 25.13 1.16
C TYR A 10 10.83 26.49 1.86
N ASN A 11 9.74 27.10 2.34
CA ASN A 11 9.76 28.40 3.05
C ASN A 11 9.31 28.35 4.52
N PRO A 12 8.24 27.62 4.92
CA PRO A 12 7.80 27.57 6.33
C PRO A 12 8.52 26.55 7.23
N ALA A 13 9.22 25.54 6.70
CA ALA A 13 9.92 24.54 7.54
C ALA A 13 11.18 25.11 8.17
N LEU A 14 11.88 25.98 7.45
CA LEU A 14 13.05 26.68 7.97
C LEU A 14 12.70 27.58 9.17
N THR A 15 11.40 27.86 9.38
CA THR A 15 10.88 28.59 10.54
C THR A 15 10.18 27.67 11.57
N GLY A 16 10.27 26.35 11.41
CA GLY A 16 9.77 25.36 12.39
C GLY A 16 8.33 24.88 12.17
N HIS A 17 7.69 25.18 11.04
CA HIS A 17 6.32 24.74 10.76
C HIS A 17 6.29 23.40 10.01
N LEU A 18 5.37 22.51 10.40
CA LEU A 18 5.09 21.27 9.69
C LEU A 18 4.22 21.54 8.47
N VAL A 19 4.71 21.21 7.26
CA VAL A 19 3.96 21.39 6.02
C VAL A 19 3.69 20.05 5.34
N PHE A 20 2.45 19.86 4.94
CA PHE A 20 1.99 18.71 4.17
C PHE A 20 1.75 19.13 2.73
N SER A 21 2.32 18.38 1.79
CA SER A 21 2.13 18.60 0.36
C SER A 21 1.87 17.28 -0.36
N THR A 22 1.31 17.37 -1.56
CA THR A 22 1.04 16.21 -2.42
C THR A 22 1.83 16.33 -3.71
N LEU A 23 2.54 15.27 -4.08
CA LEU A 23 3.25 15.18 -5.35
C LEU A 23 2.80 13.94 -6.13
N HIS A 24 2.74 14.08 -7.44
CA HIS A 24 2.36 13.00 -8.35
C HIS A 24 3.61 12.24 -8.81
N THR A 25 3.95 11.18 -8.08
CA THR A 25 5.03 10.25 -8.44
C THR A 25 4.54 8.81 -8.39
N ASN A 26 5.20 7.93 -9.13
CA ASN A 26 4.83 6.50 -9.19
C ASN A 26 5.34 5.69 -7.98
N SER A 27 6.29 6.26 -7.25
CA SER A 27 6.92 5.69 -6.05
C SER A 27 7.33 6.80 -5.07
N ALA A 28 7.46 6.45 -3.79
CA ALA A 28 7.97 7.35 -2.75
C ALA A 28 9.39 7.86 -3.09
N ALA A 29 10.29 6.97 -3.48
CA ALA A 29 11.66 7.33 -3.87
C ALA A 29 11.71 8.29 -5.08
N GLY A 30 10.69 8.29 -5.94
CA GLY A 30 10.59 9.19 -7.09
C GLY A 30 10.39 10.66 -6.74
N ILE A 31 10.14 11.02 -5.48
CA ILE A 31 10.00 12.42 -5.06
C ILE A 31 11.32 13.17 -5.07
N ILE A 32 12.42 12.55 -4.65
CA ILE A 32 13.73 13.20 -4.62
C ILE A 32 14.14 13.70 -6.01
N PRO A 33 14.21 12.86 -7.06
CA PRO A 33 14.54 13.34 -8.41
C PRO A 33 13.50 14.35 -8.92
N ARG A 34 12.22 14.19 -8.55
CA ARG A 34 11.18 15.15 -8.96
C ARG A 34 11.37 16.54 -8.36
N LEU A 35 11.80 16.63 -7.10
CA LEU A 35 12.13 17.91 -6.46
C LEU A 35 13.36 18.56 -7.07
N LEU A 36 14.37 17.76 -7.44
CA LEU A 36 15.54 18.23 -8.17
C LEU A 36 15.16 18.79 -9.55
N ASP A 37 14.31 18.08 -10.30
CA ASP A 37 13.78 18.54 -11.59
C ASP A 37 12.97 19.85 -11.47
N MET A 38 12.38 20.11 -10.30
CA MET A 38 11.65 21.35 -9.99
C MET A 38 12.57 22.49 -9.52
N GLY A 39 13.89 22.29 -9.50
CA GLY A 39 14.88 23.29 -9.12
C GLY A 39 15.08 23.44 -7.61
N VAL A 40 14.68 22.46 -6.80
CA VAL A 40 14.97 22.47 -5.37
C VAL A 40 16.40 22.02 -5.13
N GLU A 41 17.17 22.84 -4.43
CA GLU A 41 18.57 22.52 -4.09
C GLU A 41 18.69 21.24 -3.23
N PRO A 42 19.63 20.33 -3.53
CA PRO A 42 19.76 19.06 -2.81
C PRO A 42 19.89 19.20 -1.28
N PHE A 43 20.60 20.22 -0.81
CA PHE A 43 20.79 20.46 0.63
C PHE A 43 19.49 20.83 1.34
N LEU A 44 18.55 21.48 0.64
CA LEU A 44 17.23 21.81 1.18
C LEU A 44 16.35 20.57 1.24
N ILE A 45 16.44 19.69 0.24
CA ILE A 45 15.71 18.41 0.27
C ILE A 45 16.14 17.60 1.50
N ALA A 46 17.45 17.47 1.73
CA ALA A 46 17.99 16.71 2.86
C ALA A 46 17.63 17.30 4.24
N SER A 47 17.44 18.62 4.34
CA SER A 47 17.13 19.31 5.61
C SER A 47 15.64 19.53 5.87
N THR A 48 14.78 19.44 4.84
CA THR A 48 13.35 19.78 4.95
C THR A 48 12.40 18.60 4.72
N VAL A 49 12.84 17.52 4.05
CA VAL A 49 12.03 16.31 3.89
C VAL A 49 12.15 15.45 5.13
N ASN A 50 11.06 15.26 5.86
CA ASN A 50 11.05 14.33 6.99
C ASN A 50 10.58 12.93 6.61
N THR A 51 9.50 12.83 5.83
CA THR A 51 8.94 11.54 5.41
C THR A 51 8.18 11.69 4.10
N VAL A 52 8.15 10.59 3.35
CA VAL A 52 7.43 10.49 2.09
C VAL A 52 6.53 9.26 2.14
N ILE A 53 5.23 9.44 1.90
CA ILE A 53 4.23 8.37 1.95
C ILE A 53 3.62 8.17 0.56
N GLY A 54 3.89 7.01 -0.04
CA GLY A 54 3.23 6.60 -1.29
C GLY A 54 1.91 5.92 -1.00
N GLN A 55 0.81 6.43 -1.56
CA GLN A 55 -0.51 5.85 -1.38
C GLN A 55 -1.08 5.37 -2.72
N ARG A 56 -1.67 4.17 -2.71
CA ARG A 56 -2.48 3.66 -3.82
C ARG A 56 -3.89 3.32 -3.34
N LEU A 57 -4.89 3.48 -4.20
CA LEU A 57 -6.26 3.09 -3.90
C LEU A 57 -6.61 1.81 -4.65
N VAL A 58 -6.90 0.75 -3.91
CA VAL A 58 -7.43 -0.51 -4.46
C VAL A 58 -8.93 -0.58 -4.27
N ARG A 59 -9.62 -1.25 -5.20
CA ARG A 59 -11.07 -1.46 -5.12
C ARG A 59 -11.38 -2.52 -4.06
N ARG A 60 -12.34 -2.24 -3.18
CA ARG A 60 -12.77 -3.21 -2.15
C ARG A 60 -13.80 -4.16 -2.73
N VAL A 61 -13.63 -5.46 -2.49
CA VAL A 61 -14.61 -6.49 -2.88
C VAL A 61 -15.91 -6.24 -2.10
N SER A 62 -17.05 -6.33 -2.80
CA SER A 62 -18.37 -6.13 -2.20
C SER A 62 -18.72 -7.23 -1.19
N LYS A 63 -19.72 -6.98 -0.33
CA LYS A 63 -20.20 -7.99 0.65
C LYS A 63 -20.66 -9.28 -0.04
N ASN A 64 -21.20 -9.18 -1.25
CA ASN A 64 -21.57 -10.31 -2.09
C ASN A 64 -20.32 -10.85 -2.79
N ARG A 65 -19.63 -11.77 -2.13
CA ARG A 65 -18.37 -12.35 -2.59
C ARG A 65 -18.43 -13.87 -2.64
N ILE A 66 -17.75 -14.44 -3.61
CA ILE A 66 -17.65 -15.89 -3.83
C ILE A 66 -16.22 -16.30 -3.46
N PRO A 67 -16.03 -17.19 -2.47
CA PRO A 67 -14.74 -17.76 -2.18
C PRO A 67 -14.32 -18.72 -3.29
N PHE A 68 -13.05 -18.68 -3.69
CA PHE A 68 -12.46 -19.65 -4.61
C PHE A 68 -11.04 -20.01 -4.15
N MET A 69 -10.59 -21.21 -4.49
CA MET A 69 -9.22 -21.63 -4.21
C MET A 69 -8.29 -21.11 -5.31
N SER A 70 -7.14 -20.59 -4.92
CA SER A 70 -6.12 -20.17 -5.87
C SER A 70 -5.61 -21.35 -6.70
N SER A 71 -5.37 -21.10 -7.99
CA SER A 71 -4.66 -22.04 -8.85
C SER A 71 -3.18 -22.10 -8.48
N LYS A 72 -2.46 -23.15 -8.91
CA LYS A 72 -1.02 -23.30 -8.64
C LYS A 72 -0.20 -22.05 -9.02
N ILE A 73 -0.50 -21.45 -10.17
CA ILE A 73 0.18 -20.24 -10.67
C ILE A 73 -0.09 -19.03 -9.77
N GLU A 74 -1.32 -18.85 -9.33
CA GLU A 74 -1.70 -17.77 -8.41
C GLU A 74 -1.03 -17.95 -7.05
N THR A 75 -1.01 -19.18 -6.52
CA THR A 75 -0.35 -19.51 -5.26
C THR A 75 1.16 -19.22 -5.31
N GLU A 76 1.84 -19.63 -6.39
CA GLU A 76 3.26 -19.32 -6.60
C GLU A 76 3.51 -17.81 -6.66
N SER A 77 2.66 -17.07 -7.39
CA SER A 77 2.76 -15.61 -7.50
C SER A 77 2.56 -14.92 -6.15
N ILE A 78 1.60 -15.39 -5.35
CA ILE A 78 1.33 -14.89 -3.99
C ILE A 78 2.52 -15.17 -3.08
N ASN A 79 3.06 -16.39 -3.12
CA ASN A 79 4.21 -16.79 -2.31
C ASN A 79 5.48 -16.03 -2.69
N GLN A 80 5.69 -15.73 -3.97
CA GLN A 80 6.79 -14.88 -4.42
C GLN A 80 6.62 -13.43 -3.95
N ALA A 81 5.42 -12.86 -4.07
CA ALA A 81 5.15 -11.46 -3.71
C ALA A 81 5.15 -11.22 -2.19
N LEU A 82 4.61 -12.15 -1.41
CA LEU A 82 4.41 -12.01 0.03
C LEU A 82 5.40 -12.82 0.88
N LYS A 83 6.46 -13.35 0.26
CA LYS A 83 7.49 -14.19 0.92
C LYS A 83 8.02 -13.59 2.23
N ASN A 84 8.19 -12.26 2.25
CA ASN A 84 8.78 -11.54 3.38
C ASN A 84 7.75 -11.15 4.45
N ILE A 85 6.45 -11.35 4.18
CA ILE A 85 5.35 -10.93 5.04
C ILE A 85 4.66 -12.14 5.69
N LEU A 86 4.53 -13.25 4.95
CA LEU A 86 3.79 -14.42 5.44
C LEU A 86 4.61 -15.18 6.50
N PRO A 87 4.09 -15.31 7.74
CA PRO A 87 4.76 -16.10 8.76
C PRO A 87 4.66 -17.60 8.43
N ARG A 88 5.73 -18.33 8.74
CA ARG A 88 5.75 -19.81 8.71
C ARG A 88 5.28 -20.42 10.03
N ASP A 89 5.40 -19.66 11.11
CA ASP A 89 5.07 -20.08 12.46
C ASP A 89 3.79 -19.39 12.94
N SER A 90 2.89 -20.14 13.57
CA SER A 90 1.64 -19.63 14.14
C SER A 90 1.85 -18.60 15.26
N SER A 91 2.96 -18.69 16.00
CA SER A 91 3.29 -17.78 17.10
C SER A 91 3.53 -16.34 16.66
N LYS A 92 3.96 -16.12 15.41
CA LYS A 92 4.26 -14.79 14.87
C LYS A 92 3.03 -14.09 14.29
N ILE A 93 1.92 -14.81 14.09
CA ILE A 93 0.70 -14.26 13.51
C ILE A 93 0.18 -13.10 14.36
N HIS A 94 0.13 -13.27 15.68
CA HIS A 94 -0.44 -12.25 16.57
C HIS A 94 0.36 -10.93 16.58
N GLU A 95 1.69 -11.03 16.44
CA GLU A 95 2.56 -9.86 16.34
C GLU A 95 2.37 -9.15 14.99
N LEU A 96 2.31 -9.92 13.90
CA LEU A 96 2.09 -9.42 12.54
C LEU A 96 0.69 -8.81 12.35
N GLU A 97 -0.34 -9.38 12.95
CA GLU A 97 -1.71 -8.84 12.91
C GLU A 97 -1.78 -7.46 13.54
N LYS A 98 -1.07 -7.26 14.65
CA LYS A 98 -1.00 -5.99 15.35
C LYS A 98 -0.19 -4.96 14.57
N ASP A 99 0.92 -5.37 13.97
CA ASP A 99 1.80 -4.47 13.22
C ASP A 99 1.19 -4.03 11.88
N LEU A 100 0.59 -4.97 11.13
CA LEU A 100 -0.01 -4.68 9.83
C LEU A 100 -1.47 -4.19 9.91
N GLY A 101 -2.11 -4.29 11.09
CA GLY A 101 -3.49 -3.88 11.30
C GLY A 101 -4.53 -4.73 10.56
N TYR A 102 -4.21 -5.99 10.23
CA TYR A 102 -5.12 -6.94 9.61
C TYR A 102 -5.66 -7.94 10.62
N SER A 103 -6.95 -8.25 10.55
CA SER A 103 -7.64 -9.15 11.48
C SER A 103 -7.31 -10.64 11.29
N THR A 104 -6.74 -11.01 10.15
CA THR A 104 -6.39 -12.39 9.82
C THR A 104 -5.34 -12.41 8.73
N ILE A 105 -4.19 -13.03 9.01
CA ILE A 105 -3.11 -13.24 8.03
C ILE A 105 -2.96 -14.74 7.81
N PRO A 106 -3.01 -15.23 6.55
CA PRO A 106 -2.81 -16.66 6.29
C PRO A 106 -1.36 -17.06 6.56
N LEU A 107 -1.17 -18.30 7.01
CA LEU A 107 0.15 -18.91 7.06
C LEU A 107 0.64 -19.21 5.65
N TYR A 108 1.96 -19.23 5.46
CA TYR A 108 2.55 -19.68 4.21
C TYR A 108 2.04 -21.09 3.84
N ASN A 109 1.40 -21.21 2.69
CA ASN A 109 0.88 -22.47 2.15
C ASN A 109 1.28 -22.64 0.68
N GLU A 110 1.69 -23.85 0.32
CA GLU A 110 2.02 -24.25 -1.05
C GLU A 110 0.83 -24.87 -1.78
N GLU A 111 -0.16 -25.39 -1.04
CA GLU A 111 -1.34 -26.06 -1.61
C GLU A 111 -2.37 -25.06 -2.15
N GLY A 112 -2.45 -23.86 -1.56
CA GLY A 112 -3.29 -22.77 -2.04
C GLY A 112 -3.89 -21.91 -0.93
N TYR A 113 -4.44 -20.77 -1.35
CA TYR A 113 -5.11 -19.80 -0.49
C TYR A 113 -6.58 -19.66 -0.89
N GLN A 114 -7.43 -19.42 0.11
CA GLN A 114 -8.82 -19.06 -0.14
C GLN A 114 -8.90 -17.58 -0.49
N LEU A 115 -9.17 -17.29 -1.76
CA LEU A 115 -9.34 -15.94 -2.28
C LEU A 115 -10.82 -15.60 -2.41
N VAL A 116 -11.13 -14.31 -2.49
CA VAL A 116 -12.49 -13.82 -2.67
C VAL A 116 -12.62 -12.99 -3.93
N ARG A 117 -13.64 -13.29 -4.73
CA ARG A 117 -14.03 -12.49 -5.89
C ARG A 117 -15.41 -11.89 -5.66
N GLY A 118 -15.60 -10.64 -6.04
CA GLY A 118 -16.91 -9.99 -5.98
C GLY A 118 -17.88 -10.55 -7.00
N LYS A 119 -19.14 -10.76 -6.61
CA LYS A 119 -20.23 -11.10 -7.53
C LYS A 119 -20.87 -9.83 -8.06
N GLU A 120 -21.08 -9.76 -9.37
CA GLU A 120 -21.81 -8.63 -9.95
C GLU A 120 -23.25 -8.60 -9.44
N THR A 121 -23.64 -7.45 -8.89
CA THR A 121 -24.98 -7.18 -8.38
C THR A 121 -25.38 -5.78 -8.88
N GLN A 122 -26.67 -5.48 -8.99
CA GLN A 122 -27.16 -4.15 -9.40
C GLN A 122 -26.58 -3.01 -8.54
N THR A 123 -26.28 -3.29 -7.27
CA THR A 123 -25.69 -2.34 -6.30
C THR A 123 -24.15 -2.30 -6.32
N ALA A 124 -23.49 -3.23 -7.04
CA ALA A 124 -22.04 -3.39 -7.09
C ALA A 124 -21.59 -3.84 -8.49
N PRO A 125 -21.52 -2.93 -9.47
CA PRO A 125 -21.05 -3.25 -10.82
C PRO A 125 -19.59 -3.73 -10.78
N GLY A 126 -19.30 -4.87 -11.42
CA GLY A 126 -17.98 -5.52 -11.36
C GLY A 126 -17.65 -6.19 -10.02
N GLY A 127 -18.59 -6.25 -9.06
CA GLY A 127 -18.41 -6.93 -7.78
C GLY A 127 -17.60 -6.16 -6.73
N TYR A 128 -17.29 -4.88 -6.96
CA TYR A 128 -16.54 -4.03 -6.02
C TYR A 128 -17.40 -2.90 -5.47
N THR A 129 -17.23 -2.56 -4.20
CA THR A 129 -17.91 -1.43 -3.54
C THR A 129 -16.92 -0.64 -2.69
N GLY A 130 -16.65 0.60 -3.06
CA GLY A 130 -15.69 1.47 -2.37
C GLY A 130 -14.22 1.18 -2.71
N ARG A 131 -13.32 1.87 -2.02
CA ARG A 131 -11.86 1.78 -2.20
C ARG A 131 -11.17 1.72 -0.84
N ALA A 132 -9.98 1.15 -0.79
CA ALA A 132 -9.09 1.12 0.36
C ALA A 132 -7.71 1.67 -0.04
N GLY A 133 -7.07 2.41 0.87
CA GLY A 133 -5.68 2.80 0.71
C GLY A 133 -4.75 1.63 1.02
N LEU A 134 -3.69 1.49 0.22
CA LEU A 134 -2.50 0.71 0.49
C LEU A 134 -1.31 1.66 0.61
#